data_AF-A0A5C6BJ26-F1
#
_entry.id   AF-A0A5C6BJ26-F1
#
_cell.length_a   1.000
_cell.length_b   1.000
_cell.length_c   1.000
_cell.angle_alpha   90.00
_cell.angle_beta   90.00
_cell.angle_gamma   90.00
#
_symmetry.space_group_name_H-M   'P 1'
#
loop_
_entity.id
_entity.type
_entity.pdbx_description
1 polymer ?
#
loop_
_entity_poly.entity_id
_entity_poly.type
_entity_poly.pdbx_seq_one_letter_code
_entity_poly.pdbx_strand_id
1 'polypeptide(L)'
;MGLHRRQPRLSSSFSLFAGVALLLHNESSTVFAALRSGQHAESHATGSIAARTPRVVAATRSHSDWNASAHRSWAFRLWWMMALTAAAWCLLAGIASAQKYDTYEFDKKYEVFKEPKKAAELERATSQLKTARDLDKIDKSAPNYAKFYLTEYIPWKLTQKENLAEVSSTIEDLLKDLDGAQRMSSAGARTLLINTFFGMQRIAEGNYIPAARINAINALARLNATPLDIANGRPPLPLKQSYPILFKLYANEKENDGVRAAALHGIHHYTQFAFPVMTAEEKKALVDEMNKLLAAEPPQSRDPEAHAYLQRFAVDILNILRAPNDESLGTQLISISTSETHPDLIALYSASKLGGINSGLQGKVKDPAEVTKQWSLRAFNAIESELARFAAQTPPKKAMQQPPNPITFLQKSETAKERAKRQRAASSGRGAGGSGMDAEYGSMGGEYDSMEGMGSMDMMDSSYGEMSGYGDMEMMGSGMMMMPQIPPQPPEVNLSRRKVSLVLQQLLRGATGSPKGKIGEKPSGLMAGVDQADQAVIQEWVATMLEVVAALNEESLSDLEKWTDALESQRPILGALAGVEVTAIEDPDEIEDRPLLPFPGMAAPMEPAAEANALPGLPVAQ
;
A
#
# COMPACT_ATOMS: atom_id res chain seq x y z
N MET A 1 -9.99 -28.89 52.46
CA MET A 1 -10.71 -27.65 52.79
C MET A 1 -10.99 -26.91 51.49
N GLY A 2 -12.23 -26.99 51.01
CA GLY A 2 -12.65 -26.40 49.74
C GLY A 2 -13.08 -24.95 49.91
N LEU A 3 -12.69 -24.10 48.96
CA LEU A 3 -13.18 -22.73 48.83
C LEU A 3 -13.73 -22.54 47.42
N HIS A 4 -15.06 -22.68 47.32
CA HIS A 4 -15.83 -22.30 46.14
C HIS A 4 -15.81 -20.77 45.98
N ARG A 5 -15.22 -20.28 44.87
CA ARG A 5 -15.48 -18.93 44.38
C ARG A 5 -16.71 -18.94 43.47
N ARG A 6 -17.76 -18.23 43.89
CA ARG A 6 -18.97 -17.94 43.11
C ARG A 6 -18.60 -17.06 41.90
N GLN A 7 -19.01 -17.47 40.70
CA GLN A 7 -19.08 -16.59 39.53
C GLN A 7 -20.41 -15.81 39.53
N PRO A 8 -20.42 -14.53 39.12
CA PRO A 8 -21.67 -13.81 38.87
C PRO A 8 -22.26 -14.21 37.51
N ARG A 9 -23.52 -14.64 37.51
CA ARG A 9 -24.37 -14.76 36.32
C ARG A 9 -24.81 -13.35 35.90
N LEU A 10 -24.38 -12.91 34.72
CA LEU A 10 -25.03 -11.84 33.98
C LEU A 10 -25.75 -12.47 32.80
N SER A 11 -27.08 -12.63 32.92
CA SER A 11 -27.96 -13.09 31.87
C SER A 11 -28.81 -11.94 31.32
N SER A 12 -29.10 -12.04 30.02
CA SER A 12 -30.35 -11.60 29.39
C SER A 12 -30.70 -10.10 29.41
N SER A 13 -30.00 -9.29 28.62
CA SER A 13 -30.56 -8.00 28.14
C SER A 13 -30.19 -7.63 26.70
N PHE A 14 -29.33 -8.40 26.02
CA PHE A 14 -28.87 -8.05 24.65
C PHE A 14 -29.76 -8.58 23.51
N SER A 15 -30.64 -9.57 23.75
CA SER A 15 -31.45 -10.18 22.68
C SER A 15 -32.67 -9.36 22.24
N LEU A 16 -33.06 -8.31 22.98
CA LEU A 16 -34.24 -7.50 22.65
C LEU A 16 -33.96 -6.37 21.65
N PHE A 17 -32.72 -5.91 21.52
CA PHE A 17 -32.36 -4.83 20.60
C PHE A 17 -32.07 -5.31 19.16
N ALA A 18 -31.57 -6.54 18.99
CA ALA A 18 -31.29 -7.10 17.66
C ALA A 18 -32.58 -7.38 16.84
N GLY A 19 -33.70 -7.70 17.51
CA GLY A 19 -34.97 -7.99 16.85
C GLY A 19 -35.66 -6.76 16.25
N VAL A 20 -35.45 -5.56 16.82
CA VAL A 20 -36.10 -4.32 16.36
C VAL A 20 -35.37 -3.71 15.15
N ALA A 21 -34.04 -3.85 15.07
CA ALA A 21 -33.24 -3.37 13.94
C ALA A 21 -33.49 -4.16 12.65
N LEU A 22 -33.76 -5.47 12.76
CA LEU A 22 -34.03 -6.34 11.61
C LEU A 22 -35.43 -6.12 11.01
N LEU A 23 -36.39 -5.67 11.81
CA LEU A 23 -37.75 -5.34 11.36
C LEU A 23 -37.81 -4.00 10.61
N LEU A 24 -37.03 -2.99 11.03
CA LEU A 24 -36.98 -1.69 10.35
C LEU A 24 -36.26 -1.73 9.00
N HIS A 25 -35.29 -2.63 8.83
CA HIS A 25 -34.56 -2.73 7.57
C HIS A 25 -35.41 -3.37 6.46
N ASN A 26 -36.28 -4.33 6.80
CA ASN A 26 -37.10 -5.08 5.84
C ASN A 26 -38.31 -4.30 5.30
N GLU A 27 -38.82 -3.31 6.06
CA GLU A 27 -39.90 -2.43 5.58
C GLU A 27 -39.39 -1.30 4.67
N SER A 28 -38.12 -0.90 4.80
CA SER A 28 -37.53 0.15 3.96
C SER A 28 -37.23 -0.31 2.51
N SER A 29 -36.94 -1.59 2.32
CA SER A 29 -36.63 -2.18 1.00
C SER A 29 -37.88 -2.45 0.15
N THR A 30 -39.03 -2.72 0.78
CA THR A 30 -40.31 -2.96 0.07
C THR A 30 -40.94 -1.68 -0.47
N VAL A 31 -40.75 -0.53 0.21
CA VAL A 31 -41.26 0.76 -0.25
C VAL A 31 -40.44 1.33 -1.43
N PHE A 32 -39.13 1.08 -1.49
CA PHE A 32 -38.29 1.53 -2.60
C PHE A 32 -38.46 0.72 -3.90
N ALA A 33 -38.85 -0.56 -3.81
CA ALA A 33 -39.13 -1.38 -4.98
C ALA A 33 -40.43 -0.98 -5.72
N ALA A 34 -41.43 -0.46 -4.99
CA ALA A 34 -42.72 -0.04 -5.57
C ALA A 34 -42.68 1.32 -6.28
N LEU A 35 -41.67 2.17 -6.00
CA LEU A 35 -41.52 3.49 -6.61
C LEU A 35 -40.67 3.50 -7.90
N ARG A 36 -40.03 2.37 -8.25
CA ARG A 36 -39.13 2.26 -9.41
C ARG A 36 -39.77 1.61 -10.65
N SER A 37 -40.97 1.04 -10.56
CA SER A 37 -41.66 0.37 -11.67
C SER A 37 -42.67 1.26 -12.43
N GLY A 38 -42.78 2.55 -12.09
CA GLY A 38 -43.81 3.45 -12.63
C GLY A 38 -43.39 4.41 -13.75
N GLN A 39 -42.17 4.34 -14.26
CA GLN A 39 -41.70 5.26 -15.30
C GLN A 39 -40.96 4.49 -16.40
N HIS A 40 -41.71 3.99 -17.38
CA HIS A 40 -41.32 3.94 -18.79
C HIS A 40 -42.46 3.32 -19.61
N ALA A 41 -43.32 4.17 -20.17
CA ALA A 41 -44.16 3.80 -21.31
C ALA A 41 -44.54 5.08 -22.11
N GLU A 42 -43.98 5.14 -23.33
CA GLU A 42 -44.53 5.75 -24.54
C GLU A 42 -44.58 7.29 -24.69
N SER A 43 -43.87 7.79 -25.72
CA SER A 43 -44.53 8.55 -26.80
C SER A 43 -43.68 8.60 -28.07
N HIS A 44 -44.20 8.06 -29.17
CA HIS A 44 -44.16 8.67 -30.52
C HIS A 44 -45.06 7.84 -31.47
N ALA A 45 -46.30 8.27 -31.65
CA ALA A 45 -47.10 7.98 -32.84
C ALA A 45 -48.15 9.07 -33.05
N THR A 46 -48.01 9.77 -34.18
CA THR A 46 -48.93 10.74 -34.76
C THR A 46 -50.14 10.05 -35.38
N GLY A 47 -51.35 10.58 -35.21
CA GLY A 47 -52.51 10.16 -36.01
C GLY A 47 -53.88 10.64 -35.55
N SER A 48 -54.35 11.72 -36.17
CA SER A 48 -55.72 12.21 -36.34
C SER A 48 -56.88 11.18 -36.22
N ILE A 49 -57.98 11.55 -35.55
CA ILE A 49 -59.34 11.77 -36.10
C ILE A 49 -60.35 12.01 -34.96
N ALA A 50 -61.31 12.90 -35.22
CA ALA A 50 -62.34 13.46 -34.35
C ALA A 50 -63.45 12.49 -33.86
N ALA A 51 -64.02 12.74 -32.67
CA ALA A 51 -65.48 12.67 -32.42
C ALA A 51 -65.90 13.23 -31.02
N ARG A 52 -66.73 14.28 -31.08
CA ARG A 52 -67.92 14.67 -30.26
C ARG A 52 -68.21 14.04 -28.86
N THR A 53 -68.21 14.93 -27.84
CA THR A 53 -69.22 15.23 -26.77
C THR A 53 -69.70 14.13 -25.77
N PRO A 54 -70.27 14.45 -24.56
CA PRO A 54 -70.61 15.76 -23.98
C PRO A 54 -70.14 16.04 -22.53
N ARG A 55 -70.08 17.34 -22.28
CA ARG A 55 -70.18 18.12 -21.04
C ARG A 55 -70.89 17.42 -19.86
N VAL A 56 -70.15 17.20 -18.76
CA VAL A 56 -70.70 17.09 -17.40
C VAL A 56 -70.19 18.28 -16.60
N VAL A 57 -71.14 19.07 -16.10
CA VAL A 57 -70.91 20.17 -15.16
C VAL A 57 -70.59 19.55 -13.80
N ALA A 58 -69.38 19.76 -13.29
CA ALA A 58 -69.01 19.39 -11.93
C ALA A 58 -68.34 20.58 -11.24
N ALA A 59 -68.89 20.94 -10.09
CA ALA A 59 -68.55 22.10 -9.29
C ALA A 59 -67.08 22.09 -8.82
N THR A 60 -66.34 23.13 -9.15
CA THR A 60 -65.04 23.44 -8.54
C THR A 60 -65.25 23.95 -7.11
N ARG A 61 -65.18 23.04 -6.12
CA ARG A 61 -64.85 23.40 -4.74
C ARG A 61 -63.33 23.45 -4.63
N SER A 62 -62.79 24.61 -4.28
CA SER A 62 -61.36 24.86 -4.06
C SER A 62 -60.84 24.00 -2.90
N HIS A 63 -60.09 22.95 -3.23
CA HIS A 63 -59.50 22.00 -2.28
C HIS A 63 -58.12 22.45 -1.75
N SER A 64 -57.82 23.76 -1.76
CA SER A 64 -56.48 24.27 -1.44
C SER A 64 -56.18 24.45 0.06
N ASP A 65 -57.20 24.45 0.92
CA ASP A 65 -57.00 24.87 2.32
C ASP A 65 -56.81 23.71 3.33
N TRP A 66 -56.92 22.46 2.87
CA TRP A 66 -56.82 21.28 3.77
C TRP A 66 -55.41 20.69 3.92
N ASN A 67 -54.42 21.14 3.13
CA ASN A 67 -53.06 20.56 3.16
C ASN A 67 -52.01 21.38 3.92
N ALA A 68 -52.27 22.64 4.27
CA ALA A 68 -51.25 23.48 4.92
C ALA A 68 -50.92 23.03 6.37
N SER A 69 -51.89 22.47 7.10
CA SER A 69 -51.68 21.96 8.47
C SER A 69 -51.01 20.59 8.50
N ALA A 70 -51.32 19.72 7.53
CA ALA A 70 -50.72 18.40 7.39
C ALA A 70 -49.22 18.48 7.04
N HIS A 71 -48.84 19.38 6.13
CA HIS A 71 -47.42 19.58 5.79
C HIS A 71 -46.60 20.15 6.95
N ARG A 72 -47.17 21.04 7.79
CA ARG A 72 -46.46 21.56 8.97
C ARG A 72 -46.21 20.49 10.03
N SER A 73 -47.19 19.61 10.28
CA SER A 73 -47.01 18.53 11.26
C SER A 73 -46.04 17.44 10.76
N TRP A 74 -46.04 17.16 9.46
CA TRP A 74 -45.06 16.24 8.86
C TRP A 74 -43.64 16.80 8.88
N ALA A 75 -43.45 18.07 8.52
CA ALA A 75 -42.14 18.73 8.58
C ALA A 75 -41.58 18.79 10.01
N PHE A 76 -42.42 19.05 11.01
CA PHE A 76 -42.02 19.05 12.41
C PHE A 76 -41.59 17.65 12.89
N ARG A 77 -42.31 16.59 12.49
CA ARG A 77 -41.94 15.20 12.79
C ARG A 77 -40.63 14.79 12.12
N LEU A 78 -40.44 15.16 10.85
CA LEU A 78 -39.20 14.92 10.12
C LEU A 78 -38.01 15.60 10.79
N TRP A 79 -38.17 16.87 11.21
CA TRP A 79 -37.12 17.62 11.89
C TRP A 79 -36.76 17.00 13.25
N TRP A 80 -37.76 16.56 14.02
CA TRP A 80 -37.52 15.83 15.27
C TRP A 80 -36.81 14.50 15.07
N MET A 81 -37.16 13.74 14.03
CA MET A 81 -36.47 12.49 13.69
C MET A 81 -35.01 12.76 13.31
N MET A 82 -34.73 13.80 12.51
CA MET A 82 -33.35 14.20 12.19
C MET A 82 -32.57 14.67 13.41
N ALA A 83 -33.20 15.41 14.32
CA ALA A 83 -32.56 15.85 15.56
C ALA A 83 -32.23 14.66 16.48
N LEU A 84 -33.14 13.69 16.59
CA LEU A 84 -32.92 12.46 17.37
C LEU A 84 -31.84 11.57 16.76
N THR A 85 -31.80 11.42 15.43
CA THR A 85 -30.72 10.66 14.77
C THR A 85 -29.39 11.38 14.89
N ALA A 86 -29.33 12.71 14.76
CA ALA A 86 -28.10 13.48 14.98
C ALA A 86 -27.63 13.38 16.45
N ALA A 87 -28.53 13.46 17.42
CA ALA A 87 -28.20 13.29 18.83
C ALA A 87 -27.73 11.86 19.15
N ALA A 88 -28.40 10.84 18.62
CA ALA A 88 -27.98 9.45 18.73
C ALA A 88 -26.61 9.23 18.07
N TRP A 89 -26.36 9.83 16.91
CA TRP A 89 -25.07 9.78 16.22
C TRP A 89 -23.96 10.46 17.04
N CYS A 90 -24.24 11.62 17.64
CA CYS A 90 -23.29 12.30 18.53
C CYS A 90 -22.98 11.48 19.79
N LEU A 91 -24.00 10.84 20.39
CA LEU A 91 -23.81 9.96 21.54
C LEU A 91 -23.02 8.70 21.17
N LEU A 92 -23.30 8.09 20.01
CA LEU A 92 -22.58 6.91 19.53
C LEU A 92 -21.13 7.23 19.11
N ALA A 93 -20.89 8.38 18.47
CA ALA A 93 -19.54 8.85 18.14
C ALA A 93 -18.71 9.18 19.40
N GLY A 94 -19.35 9.67 20.47
CA GLY A 94 -18.71 9.86 21.78
C GLY A 94 -18.32 8.54 22.46
N ILE A 95 -19.11 7.47 22.28
CA ILE A 95 -18.81 6.15 22.87
C ILE A 95 -17.61 5.48 22.15
N ALA A 96 -17.45 5.68 20.84
CA ALA A 96 -16.32 5.13 20.10
C ALA A 96 -14.96 5.81 20.42
N SER A 97 -14.98 7.07 20.88
CA SER A 97 -13.77 7.84 21.24
C SER A 97 -13.44 7.83 22.73
N ALA A 98 -14.25 7.18 23.57
CA ALA A 98 -14.10 7.18 25.03
C ALA A 98 -13.34 5.96 25.59
N GLN A 99 -12.48 5.29 24.81
CA GLN A 99 -11.50 4.38 25.42
C GLN A 99 -10.57 5.21 26.29
N LYS A 100 -10.78 5.15 27.61
CA LYS A 100 -9.90 5.75 28.60
C LYS A 100 -8.61 4.93 28.59
N TYR A 101 -7.61 5.43 27.88
CA TYR A 101 -6.25 4.91 27.97
C TYR A 101 -5.64 5.39 29.28
N ASP A 102 -4.97 4.48 29.95
CA ASP A 102 -4.20 4.81 31.14
C ASP A 102 -3.00 5.66 30.71
N THR A 103 -2.54 6.53 31.60
CA THR A 103 -1.23 7.18 31.47
C THR A 103 -0.30 6.55 32.49
N TYR A 104 0.97 6.42 32.14
CA TYR A 104 1.93 5.93 33.11
C TYR A 104 2.13 7.00 34.18
N GLU A 105 1.80 6.70 35.44
CA GLU A 105 2.01 7.65 36.52
C GLU A 105 3.46 7.59 37.01
N PHE A 106 4.08 8.75 37.06
CA PHE A 106 5.41 8.90 37.64
C PHE A 106 5.28 9.03 39.15
N ASP A 107 6.04 8.22 39.91
CA ASP A 107 6.06 8.35 41.36
C ASP A 107 6.47 9.79 41.75
N LYS A 108 5.80 10.37 42.76
CA LYS A 108 5.98 11.77 43.18
C LYS A 108 7.44 12.11 43.48
N LYS A 109 8.20 11.16 44.02
CA LYS A 109 9.64 11.36 44.31
C LYS A 109 10.49 11.61 43.07
N TYR A 110 9.97 11.30 41.88
CA TYR A 110 10.71 11.43 40.63
C TYR A 110 10.29 12.62 39.79
N GLU A 111 9.26 13.39 40.16
CA GLU A 111 8.76 14.51 39.34
C GLU A 111 9.82 15.54 38.94
N VAL A 112 10.90 15.65 39.72
CA VAL A 112 12.08 16.45 39.41
C VAL A 112 12.67 16.13 38.01
N PHE A 113 12.54 14.90 37.54
CA PHE A 113 13.03 14.49 36.21
C PHE A 113 12.13 14.92 35.04
N LYS A 114 10.96 15.53 35.31
CA LYS A 114 10.16 16.18 34.26
C LYS A 114 10.86 17.45 33.72
N GLU A 115 11.79 18.02 34.49
CA GLU A 115 12.58 19.16 34.04
C GLU A 115 13.66 18.73 33.02
N PRO A 116 13.80 19.41 31.88
CA PRO A 116 14.75 19.01 30.83
C PRO A 116 16.20 18.86 31.31
N LYS A 117 16.65 19.72 32.25
CA LYS A 117 18.00 19.65 32.81
C LYS A 117 18.25 18.36 33.59
N LYS A 118 17.23 17.87 34.30
CA LYS A 118 17.31 16.65 35.10
C LYS A 118 17.12 15.41 34.22
N ALA A 119 16.28 15.48 33.20
CA ALA A 119 16.21 14.47 32.16
C ALA A 119 17.57 14.27 31.46
N ALA A 120 18.30 15.35 31.17
CA ALA A 120 19.64 15.28 30.58
C ALA A 120 20.68 14.54 31.45
N GLU A 121 20.54 14.55 32.79
CA GLU A 121 21.39 13.76 33.69
C GLU A 121 21.16 12.24 33.47
N LEU A 122 19.92 11.83 33.21
CA LEU A 122 19.54 10.45 32.93
C LEU A 122 20.03 9.99 31.54
N GLU A 123 19.89 10.84 30.53
CA GLU A 123 20.43 10.61 29.18
C GLU A 123 21.95 10.48 29.20
N ARG A 124 22.62 11.35 29.97
CA ARG A 124 24.08 11.28 30.16
C ARG A 124 24.50 9.97 30.82
N ALA A 125 23.77 9.48 31.81
CA ALA A 125 24.05 8.19 32.45
C ALA A 125 23.92 7.02 31.46
N THR A 126 22.90 7.05 30.59
CA THR A 126 22.71 6.07 29.50
C THR A 126 23.86 6.15 28.49
N SER A 127 24.29 7.36 28.11
CA SER A 127 25.43 7.60 27.21
C SER A 127 26.76 7.12 27.80
N GLN A 128 26.95 7.26 29.13
CA GLN A 128 28.12 6.70 29.81
C GLN A 128 28.12 5.17 29.72
N LEU A 129 26.97 4.51 29.96
CA LEU A 129 26.87 3.05 29.78
C LEU A 129 27.11 2.64 28.33
N LYS A 130 26.64 3.41 27.35
CA LYS A 130 26.85 3.11 25.93
C LYS A 130 28.33 3.01 25.56
N THR A 131 29.17 3.88 26.11
CA THR A 131 30.59 4.01 25.75
C THR A 131 31.55 3.32 26.73
N ALA A 132 31.05 2.83 27.87
CA ALA A 132 31.86 2.21 28.92
C ALA A 132 32.50 0.89 28.48
N ARG A 133 33.83 0.85 28.38
CA ARG A 133 34.58 -0.42 28.28
C ARG A 133 34.66 -1.16 29.62
N ASP A 134 34.53 -0.44 30.72
CA ASP A 134 34.66 -0.93 32.09
C ASP A 134 33.69 -0.13 32.98
N LEU A 135 32.83 -0.84 33.72
CA LEU A 135 31.80 -0.23 34.57
C LEU A 135 32.39 0.38 35.85
N ASP A 136 33.61 0.01 36.24
CA ASP A 136 34.25 0.57 37.44
C ASP A 136 34.80 1.99 37.20
N LYS A 137 34.90 2.41 35.93
CA LYS A 137 35.46 3.70 35.51
C LYS A 137 34.41 4.78 35.26
N ILE A 138 33.12 4.42 35.27
CA ILE A 138 32.03 5.37 35.14
C ILE A 138 31.51 5.78 36.52
N ASP A 139 30.62 6.77 36.56
CA ASP A 139 29.96 7.16 37.79
C ASP A 139 29.21 5.96 38.40
N LYS A 140 29.41 5.71 39.69
CA LYS A 140 28.76 4.60 40.42
C LYS A 140 27.23 4.70 40.41
N SER A 141 26.69 5.90 40.22
CA SER A 141 25.25 6.15 40.09
C SER A 141 24.71 5.89 38.68
N ALA A 142 25.55 5.92 37.65
CA ALA A 142 25.12 5.84 36.25
C ALA A 142 24.33 4.57 35.91
N PRO A 143 24.69 3.35 36.37
CA PRO A 143 23.88 2.17 36.12
C PRO A 143 22.45 2.27 36.68
N ASN A 144 22.28 2.87 37.85
CA ASN A 144 20.97 3.03 38.48
C ASN A 144 20.15 4.13 37.79
N TYR A 145 20.78 5.24 37.40
CA TYR A 145 20.12 6.30 36.64
C TYR A 145 19.71 5.84 35.24
N ALA A 146 20.58 5.11 34.53
CA ALA A 146 20.22 4.54 33.24
C ALA A 146 19.12 3.48 33.37
N LYS A 147 19.15 2.64 34.42
CA LYS A 147 18.04 1.73 34.71
C LYS A 147 16.74 2.50 34.88
N PHE A 148 16.72 3.52 35.74
CA PHE A 148 15.54 4.36 35.98
C PHE A 148 15.06 5.04 34.69
N TYR A 149 15.98 5.59 33.91
CA TYR A 149 15.69 6.21 32.62
C TYR A 149 14.92 5.27 31.70
N LEU A 150 15.43 4.05 31.53
CA LEU A 150 14.91 3.06 30.60
C LEU A 150 13.63 2.37 31.09
N THR A 151 13.51 2.10 32.39
CA THR A 151 12.37 1.33 32.93
C THR A 151 11.22 2.20 33.43
N GLU A 152 11.45 3.49 33.72
CA GLU A 152 10.44 4.38 34.32
C GLU A 152 10.24 5.66 33.49
N TYR A 153 11.31 6.40 33.20
CA TYR A 153 11.19 7.72 32.56
C TYR A 153 10.75 7.64 31.09
N ILE A 154 11.38 6.77 30.29
CA ILE A 154 10.99 6.57 28.89
C ILE A 154 9.54 6.06 28.80
N PRO A 155 9.11 4.99 29.52
CA PRO A 155 7.71 4.58 29.59
C PRO A 155 6.75 5.71 29.96
N TRP A 156 7.11 6.54 30.94
CA TRP A 156 6.34 7.74 31.27
C TRP A 156 6.23 8.68 30.07
N LYS A 157 7.36 9.07 29.46
CA LYS A 157 7.42 10.00 28.33
C LYS A 157 6.55 9.53 27.17
N LEU A 158 6.64 8.24 26.78
CA LEU A 158 5.92 7.68 25.63
C LEU A 158 4.40 7.67 25.80
N THR A 159 3.90 7.62 27.04
CA THR A 159 2.45 7.54 27.32
C THR A 159 1.79 8.89 27.53
N GLN A 160 2.56 9.97 27.61
CA GLN A 160 2.01 11.33 27.71
C GLN A 160 1.50 11.81 26.35
N LYS A 161 0.35 12.48 26.34
CA LYS A 161 -0.26 12.99 25.12
C LYS A 161 0.59 14.09 24.47
N GLU A 162 1.25 14.89 25.30
CA GLU A 162 2.08 16.03 24.89
C GLU A 162 3.33 15.58 24.12
N ASN A 163 3.83 14.37 24.41
CA ASN A 163 5.05 13.84 23.82
C ASN A 163 4.82 12.94 22.60
N LEU A 164 3.56 12.80 22.14
CA LEU A 164 3.20 11.88 21.07
C LEU A 164 3.99 12.08 19.77
N ALA A 165 4.33 13.33 19.46
CA ALA A 165 5.12 13.67 18.28
C ALA A 165 6.59 13.18 18.37
N GLU A 166 7.12 13.00 19.58
CA GLU A 166 8.51 12.61 19.84
C GLU A 166 8.66 11.11 20.15
N VAL A 167 7.56 10.35 20.16
CA VAL A 167 7.58 8.92 20.55
C VAL A 167 8.50 8.13 19.64
N SER A 168 8.39 8.33 18.32
CA SER A 168 9.20 7.58 17.34
C SER A 168 10.67 7.95 17.41
N SER A 169 11.02 9.25 17.46
CA SER A 169 12.42 9.68 17.59
C SER A 169 13.05 9.20 18.90
N THR A 170 12.30 9.26 20.01
CA THR A 170 12.78 8.78 21.32
C THR A 170 13.12 7.28 21.29
N ILE A 171 12.29 6.46 20.60
CA ILE A 171 12.57 5.02 20.44
C ILE A 171 13.75 4.78 19.50
N GLU A 172 13.85 5.52 18.40
CA GLU A 172 14.96 5.40 17.44
C GLU A 172 16.31 5.74 18.09
N ASP A 173 16.38 6.83 18.85
CA ASP A 173 17.58 7.22 19.59
C ASP A 173 17.98 6.15 20.62
N LEU A 174 16.98 5.60 21.33
CA LEU A 174 17.21 4.52 22.29
C LEU A 174 17.78 3.26 21.61
N LEU A 175 17.22 2.85 20.48
CA LEU A 175 17.70 1.69 19.72
C LEU A 175 19.10 1.96 19.14
N LYS A 176 19.36 3.17 18.63
CA LYS A 176 20.68 3.59 18.13
C LYS A 176 21.74 3.57 19.22
N ASP A 177 21.38 3.98 20.44
CA ASP A 177 22.27 3.93 21.59
C ASP A 177 22.60 2.50 22.00
N LEU A 178 21.59 1.62 22.03
CA LEU A 178 21.75 0.21 22.31
C LEU A 178 22.63 -0.48 21.25
N ASP A 179 22.33 -0.29 19.97
CA ASP A 179 23.11 -0.86 18.86
C ASP A 179 24.56 -0.37 18.89
N GLY A 180 24.77 0.93 19.16
CA GLY A 180 26.10 1.50 19.35
C GLY A 180 26.85 0.83 20.50
N ALA A 181 26.19 0.62 21.65
CA ALA A 181 26.77 -0.05 22.79
C ALA A 181 27.16 -1.52 22.46
N GLN A 182 26.31 -2.23 21.73
CA GLN A 182 26.57 -3.62 21.32
C GLN A 182 27.73 -3.73 20.32
N ARG A 183 27.77 -2.86 19.30
CA ARG A 183 28.88 -2.82 18.32
C ARG A 183 30.21 -2.49 18.97
N MET A 184 30.21 -1.62 19.98
CA MET A 184 31.40 -1.28 20.76
C MET A 184 31.77 -2.36 21.79
N SER A 185 30.98 -3.43 21.93
CA SER A 185 31.12 -4.43 23.00
C SER A 185 31.22 -3.77 24.38
N SER A 186 30.40 -2.73 24.61
CA SER A 186 30.38 -2.00 25.87
C SER A 186 29.99 -2.92 27.03
N ALA A 187 30.65 -2.75 28.18
CA ALA A 187 30.29 -3.45 29.41
C ALA A 187 28.86 -3.09 29.89
N GLY A 188 28.34 -1.93 29.48
CA GLY A 188 26.97 -1.48 29.74
C GLY A 188 25.91 -2.05 28.79
N ALA A 189 26.29 -2.65 27.66
CA ALA A 189 25.36 -3.06 26.61
C ALA A 189 24.27 -4.02 27.11
N ARG A 190 24.64 -4.99 27.97
CA ARG A 190 23.68 -5.93 28.57
C ARG A 190 22.68 -5.22 29.49
N THR A 191 23.14 -4.25 30.27
CA THR A 191 22.28 -3.45 31.16
C THR A 191 21.30 -2.61 30.35
N LEU A 192 21.76 -1.97 29.27
CA LEU A 192 20.91 -1.21 28.36
C LEU A 192 19.85 -2.10 27.71
N LEU A 193 20.25 -3.28 27.19
CA LEU A 193 19.33 -4.24 26.56
C LEU A 193 18.22 -4.69 27.52
N ILE A 194 18.60 -5.16 28.72
CA ILE A 194 17.65 -5.70 29.71
C ILE A 194 16.67 -4.63 30.19
N ASN A 195 17.16 -3.43 30.49
CA ASN A 195 16.30 -2.37 31.02
C ASN A 195 15.40 -1.79 29.91
N THR A 196 15.88 -1.69 28.68
CA THR A 196 15.06 -1.32 27.51
C THR A 196 13.94 -2.34 27.30
N PHE A 197 14.26 -3.64 27.35
CA PHE A 197 13.26 -4.71 27.25
C PHE A 197 12.16 -4.54 28.31
N PHE A 198 12.51 -4.40 29.59
CA PHE A 198 11.52 -4.26 30.66
C PHE A 198 10.66 -3.00 30.53
N GLY A 199 11.27 -1.85 30.17
CA GLY A 199 10.53 -0.62 29.95
C GLY A 199 9.52 -0.74 28.80
N MET A 200 9.96 -1.31 27.67
CA MET A 200 9.11 -1.45 26.48
C MET A 200 8.04 -2.52 26.65
N GLN A 201 8.34 -3.64 27.31
CA GLN A 201 7.36 -4.68 27.65
C GLN A 201 6.16 -4.09 28.40
N ARG A 202 6.42 -3.26 29.41
CA ARG A 202 5.36 -2.67 30.24
C ARG A 202 4.42 -1.79 29.41
N ILE A 203 4.94 -1.02 28.46
CA ILE A 203 4.11 -0.20 27.57
C ILE A 203 3.37 -1.05 26.55
N ALA A 204 4.02 -2.05 25.95
CA ALA A 204 3.41 -2.92 24.94
C ALA A 204 2.19 -3.69 25.49
N GLU A 205 2.31 -4.26 26.70
CA GLU A 205 1.26 -5.06 27.35
C GLU A 205 0.20 -4.24 28.10
N GLY A 206 0.47 -2.96 28.38
CA GLY A 206 -0.43 -2.09 29.14
C GLY A 206 -1.57 -1.49 28.32
N ASN A 207 -2.58 -0.94 29.01
CA ASN A 207 -3.72 -0.23 28.41
C ASN A 207 -3.37 1.24 28.12
N TYR A 208 -2.36 1.47 27.30
CA TYR A 208 -1.92 2.80 26.89
C TYR A 208 -2.43 3.18 25.50
N ILE A 209 -2.28 4.45 25.14
CA ILE A 209 -2.61 4.95 23.80
C ILE A 209 -1.93 4.11 22.71
N PRO A 210 -2.63 3.72 21.62
CA PRO A 210 -2.10 2.80 20.61
C PRO A 210 -0.76 3.24 20.02
N ALA A 211 -0.54 4.54 19.81
CA ALA A 211 0.72 5.08 19.31
C ALA A 211 1.92 4.71 20.20
N ALA A 212 1.78 4.81 21.53
CA ALA A 212 2.82 4.44 22.48
C ALA A 212 3.09 2.93 22.46
N ARG A 213 2.01 2.13 22.44
CA ARG A 213 2.09 0.66 22.40
C ARG A 213 2.78 0.16 21.12
N ILE A 214 2.39 0.69 19.96
CA ILE A 214 2.98 0.34 18.67
C ILE A 214 4.48 0.63 18.64
N ASN A 215 4.89 1.81 19.12
CA ASN A 215 6.32 2.16 19.17
C ASN A 215 7.10 1.27 20.15
N ALA A 216 6.52 0.93 21.32
CA ALA A 216 7.14 0.00 22.25
C ALA A 216 7.26 -1.43 21.67
N ILE A 217 6.25 -1.89 20.92
CA ILE A 217 6.28 -3.18 20.22
C ILE A 217 7.37 -3.19 19.13
N ASN A 218 7.46 -2.11 18.34
CA ASN A 218 8.52 -1.96 17.34
C ASN A 218 9.91 -1.96 17.99
N ALA A 219 10.07 -1.33 19.16
CA ALA A 219 11.30 -1.39 19.94
C ALA A 219 11.63 -2.83 20.36
N LEU A 220 10.67 -3.55 20.97
CA LEU A 220 10.84 -4.94 21.39
C LEU A 220 11.22 -5.87 20.24
N ALA A 221 10.63 -5.66 19.07
CA ALA A 221 10.90 -6.43 17.85
C ALA A 221 12.33 -6.25 17.33
N ARG A 222 12.91 -5.06 17.53
CA ARG A 222 14.27 -4.70 17.09
C ARG A 222 15.36 -4.99 18.12
N LEU A 223 15.00 -5.41 19.33
CA LEU A 223 15.99 -5.80 20.34
C LEU A 223 16.72 -7.07 19.90
N ASN A 224 18.05 -6.99 19.83
CA ASN A 224 18.91 -8.10 19.44
C ASN A 224 19.67 -8.64 20.65
N ALA A 225 19.67 -9.96 20.83
CA ALA A 225 20.53 -10.65 21.78
C ALA A 225 21.99 -10.64 21.31
N THR A 226 22.21 -10.70 19.99
CA THR A 226 23.53 -10.57 19.35
C THR A 226 23.44 -9.56 18.22
N PRO A 227 24.32 -8.53 18.17
CA PRO A 227 24.28 -7.53 17.11
C PRO A 227 24.67 -8.13 15.75
N LEU A 228 24.38 -7.39 14.68
CA LEU A 228 24.85 -7.69 13.33
C LEU A 228 26.40 -7.75 13.33
N ASP A 229 26.94 -8.85 12.81
CA ASP A 229 28.37 -9.06 12.65
C ASP A 229 28.69 -9.15 11.15
N ILE A 230 28.94 -7.97 10.55
CA ILE A 230 29.24 -7.80 9.13
C ILE A 230 30.53 -8.52 8.76
N ALA A 231 31.53 -8.54 9.66
CA ALA A 231 32.84 -9.13 9.39
C ALA A 231 32.74 -10.64 9.15
N ASN A 232 31.85 -11.33 9.88
CA ASN A 232 31.61 -12.76 9.72
C ASN A 232 30.35 -13.09 8.90
N GLY A 233 29.68 -12.09 8.32
CA GLY A 233 28.42 -12.26 7.59
C GLY A 233 27.30 -12.86 8.43
N ARG A 234 27.31 -12.67 9.76
CA ARG A 234 26.28 -13.22 10.65
C ARG A 234 25.19 -12.19 10.86
N PRO A 235 23.92 -12.52 10.54
CA PRO A 235 22.81 -11.61 10.77
C PRO A 235 22.61 -11.37 12.28
N PRO A 236 21.94 -10.27 12.67
CA PRO A 236 21.58 -10.05 14.06
C PRO A 236 20.69 -11.18 14.57
N LEU A 237 20.82 -11.53 15.85
CA LEU A 237 19.94 -12.51 16.49
C LEU A 237 18.94 -11.78 17.39
N PRO A 238 17.63 -11.79 17.07
CA PRO A 238 16.61 -11.15 17.88
C PRO A 238 16.56 -11.68 19.32
N LEU A 239 16.10 -10.84 20.23
CA LEU A 239 15.94 -11.19 21.63
C LEU A 239 14.79 -12.20 21.83
N LYS A 240 15.12 -13.44 22.22
CA LYS A 240 14.14 -14.52 22.42
C LYS A 240 13.01 -14.15 23.38
N GLN A 241 13.29 -13.35 24.40
CA GLN A 241 12.31 -12.91 25.40
C GLN A 241 11.22 -12.01 24.82
N SER A 242 11.46 -11.34 23.69
CA SER A 242 10.45 -10.50 23.02
C SER A 242 9.36 -11.36 22.35
N TYR A 243 9.71 -12.53 21.83
CA TYR A 243 8.80 -13.34 21.01
C TYR A 243 7.49 -13.72 21.71
N PRO A 244 7.47 -14.25 22.95
CA PRO A 244 6.21 -14.59 23.63
C PRO A 244 5.26 -13.39 23.82
N ILE A 245 5.81 -12.19 24.01
CA ILE A 245 5.03 -10.95 24.16
C ILE A 245 4.41 -10.56 22.82
N LEU A 246 5.20 -10.57 21.74
CA LEU A 246 4.72 -10.27 20.39
C LEU A 246 3.63 -11.26 19.96
N PHE A 247 3.85 -12.56 20.16
CA PHE A 247 2.87 -13.59 19.82
C PHE A 247 1.57 -13.42 20.61
N LYS A 248 1.65 -13.18 21.92
CA LYS A 248 0.49 -12.92 22.79
C LYS A 248 -0.33 -11.72 22.32
N LEU A 249 0.32 -10.61 21.98
CA LEU A 249 -0.35 -9.39 21.52
C LEU A 249 -1.04 -9.60 20.17
N TYR A 250 -0.40 -10.33 19.25
CA TYR A 250 -0.99 -10.63 17.94
C TYR A 250 -2.18 -11.60 18.03
N ALA A 251 -2.03 -12.69 18.80
CA ALA A 251 -3.05 -13.73 18.96
C ALA A 251 -4.30 -13.25 19.72
N ASN A 252 -4.20 -12.14 20.46
CA ASN A 252 -5.34 -11.55 21.14
C ASN A 252 -6.22 -10.76 20.16
N GLU A 253 -7.32 -11.38 19.72
CA GLU A 253 -8.29 -10.78 18.79
C GLU A 253 -8.99 -9.51 19.34
N LYS A 254 -8.91 -9.25 20.65
CA LYS A 254 -9.46 -8.04 21.28
C LYS A 254 -8.52 -6.84 21.23
N GLU A 255 -7.26 -7.03 20.83
CA GLU A 255 -6.32 -5.92 20.69
C GLU A 255 -6.67 -5.04 19.49
N ASN A 256 -6.24 -3.78 19.55
CA ASN A 256 -6.35 -2.86 18.44
C ASN A 256 -5.58 -3.42 17.22
N ASP A 257 -6.16 -3.28 16.02
CA ASP A 257 -5.56 -3.80 14.78
C ASP A 257 -4.15 -3.25 14.52
N GLY A 258 -3.87 -1.99 14.85
CA GLY A 258 -2.53 -1.41 14.74
C GLY A 258 -1.51 -2.06 15.69
N VAL A 259 -1.94 -2.43 16.89
CA VAL A 259 -1.12 -3.19 17.87
C VAL A 259 -0.85 -4.60 17.36
N ARG A 260 -1.88 -5.27 16.83
CA ARG A 260 -1.72 -6.61 16.21
C ARG A 260 -0.81 -6.57 14.99
N ALA A 261 -0.94 -5.55 14.14
CA ALA A 261 -0.10 -5.33 12.97
C ALA A 261 1.37 -5.12 13.35
N ALA A 262 1.64 -4.27 14.34
CA ALA A 262 2.99 -4.04 14.85
C ALA A 262 3.59 -5.32 15.46
N ALA A 263 2.79 -6.09 16.20
CA ALA A 263 3.22 -7.35 16.78
C ALA A 263 3.53 -8.39 15.70
N LEU A 264 2.68 -8.51 14.68
CA LEU A 264 2.89 -9.40 13.54
C LEU A 264 4.15 -9.02 12.74
N HIS A 265 4.37 -7.73 12.52
CA HIS A 265 5.60 -7.24 11.91
C HIS A 265 6.84 -7.64 12.75
N GLY A 266 6.76 -7.52 14.07
CA GLY A 266 7.84 -7.99 14.96
C GLY A 266 8.05 -9.50 14.93
N ILE A 267 6.97 -10.29 14.80
CA ILE A 267 7.04 -11.75 14.62
C ILE A 267 7.69 -12.10 13.29
N HIS A 268 7.38 -11.38 12.21
CA HIS A 268 8.02 -11.57 10.91
C HIS A 268 9.53 -11.33 10.99
N HIS A 269 9.96 -10.21 11.58
CA HIS A 269 11.38 -9.92 11.85
C HIS A 269 12.05 -11.02 12.70
N TYR A 270 11.39 -11.45 13.78
CA TYR A 270 11.88 -12.54 14.62
C TYR A 270 12.05 -13.83 13.83
N THR A 271 11.07 -14.19 13.01
CA THR A 271 11.08 -15.41 12.20
C THR A 271 12.21 -15.39 11.18
N GLN A 272 12.42 -14.27 10.50
CA GLN A 272 13.47 -14.10 9.49
C GLN A 272 14.88 -14.37 10.04
N PHE A 273 15.16 -13.88 11.25
CA PHE A 273 16.51 -13.96 11.82
C PHE A 273 16.72 -15.06 12.86
N ALA A 274 15.67 -15.45 13.59
CA ALA A 274 15.73 -16.48 14.63
C ALA A 274 15.36 -17.88 14.12
N PHE A 275 14.99 -18.06 12.85
CA PHE A 275 14.62 -19.36 12.27
C PHE A 275 15.51 -20.55 12.66
N PRO A 276 16.86 -20.42 12.69
CA PRO A 276 17.74 -21.52 13.08
C PRO A 276 17.64 -21.93 14.55
N VAL A 277 17.20 -21.03 15.44
CA VAL A 277 17.16 -21.24 16.90
C VAL A 277 15.75 -21.35 17.48
N MET A 278 14.72 -21.18 16.66
CA MET A 278 13.32 -21.37 17.06
C MET A 278 13.04 -22.84 17.41
N THR A 279 12.27 -23.08 18.48
CA THR A 279 11.87 -24.43 18.86
C THR A 279 10.80 -24.99 17.91
N ALA A 280 10.64 -26.31 17.88
CA ALA A 280 9.63 -26.95 17.03
C ALA A 280 8.20 -26.52 17.42
N GLU A 281 7.95 -26.32 18.71
CA GLU A 281 6.67 -25.84 19.24
C GLU A 281 6.39 -24.40 18.82
N GLU A 282 7.39 -23.52 18.87
CA GLU A 282 7.28 -22.13 18.40
C GLU A 282 6.95 -22.07 16.91
N LYS A 283 7.66 -22.87 16.09
CA LYS A 283 7.41 -22.97 14.64
C LYS A 283 6.00 -23.46 14.35
N LYS A 284 5.57 -24.54 15.03
CA LYS A 284 4.23 -25.11 14.84
C LYS A 284 3.13 -24.10 15.21
N ALA A 285 3.23 -23.44 16.36
CA ALA A 285 2.24 -22.46 16.80
C ALA A 285 2.12 -21.27 15.82
N LEU A 286 3.24 -20.83 15.23
CA LEU A 286 3.23 -19.80 14.20
C LEU A 286 2.59 -20.28 12.91
N VAL A 287 2.96 -21.45 12.42
CA VAL A 287 2.37 -22.03 11.21
C VAL A 287 0.85 -22.16 11.37
N ASP A 288 0.39 -22.68 12.51
CA ASP A 288 -1.04 -22.83 12.81
C ASP A 288 -1.78 -21.47 12.78
N GLU A 289 -1.23 -20.44 13.45
CA GLU A 289 -1.87 -19.13 13.51
C GLU A 289 -1.77 -18.35 12.19
N MET A 290 -0.69 -18.51 11.42
CA MET A 290 -0.56 -17.88 10.11
C MET A 290 -1.49 -18.53 9.08
N ASN A 291 -1.65 -19.85 9.10
CA ASN A 291 -2.66 -20.55 8.29
C ASN A 291 -4.08 -20.08 8.64
N LYS A 292 -4.36 -19.90 9.94
CA LYS A 292 -5.63 -19.33 10.41
C LYS A 292 -5.86 -17.92 9.86
N LEU A 293 -4.86 -17.04 9.92
CA LEU A 293 -4.97 -15.68 9.37
C LEU A 293 -5.17 -15.68 7.86
N LEU A 294 -4.46 -16.54 7.14
CA LEU A 294 -4.53 -16.63 5.69
C LEU A 294 -5.88 -17.19 5.19
N ALA A 295 -6.53 -18.03 5.99
CA ALA A 295 -7.86 -18.59 5.69
C ALA A 295 -9.04 -17.76 6.24
N ALA A 296 -8.78 -16.78 7.11
CA ALA A 296 -9.83 -15.99 7.74
C ALA A 296 -10.42 -14.97 6.77
N GLU A 297 -11.73 -14.74 6.88
CA GLU A 297 -12.38 -13.59 6.24
C GLU A 297 -12.04 -12.29 7.00
N PRO A 298 -12.05 -11.12 6.32
CA PRO A 298 -11.91 -9.84 6.99
C PRO A 298 -12.98 -9.66 8.08
N PRO A 299 -12.60 -9.40 9.34
CA PRO A 299 -13.58 -9.07 10.37
C PRO A 299 -14.43 -7.86 9.97
N GLN A 300 -15.71 -7.81 10.34
CA GLN A 300 -16.61 -6.70 9.98
C GLN A 300 -16.10 -5.32 10.40
N SER A 301 -15.26 -5.25 11.43
CA SER A 301 -14.66 -4.00 11.92
C SER A 301 -13.37 -3.61 11.19
N ARG A 302 -12.88 -4.42 10.25
CA ARG A 302 -11.60 -4.25 9.57
C ARG A 302 -11.83 -4.13 8.07
N ASP A 303 -11.17 -3.13 7.48
CA ASP A 303 -11.14 -2.97 6.04
C ASP A 303 -10.48 -4.19 5.34
N PRO A 304 -11.03 -4.69 4.21
CA PRO A 304 -10.47 -5.83 3.50
C PRO A 304 -9.00 -5.63 3.07
N GLU A 305 -8.59 -4.42 2.67
CA GLU A 305 -7.19 -4.16 2.30
C GLU A 305 -6.28 -4.18 3.54
N ALA A 306 -6.75 -3.64 4.67
CA ALA A 306 -6.03 -3.75 5.93
C ALA A 306 -5.90 -5.21 6.41
N HIS A 307 -6.90 -6.06 6.15
CA HIS A 307 -6.79 -7.49 6.40
C HIS A 307 -5.78 -8.16 5.46
N ALA A 308 -5.85 -7.85 4.17
CA ALA A 308 -4.91 -8.33 3.16
C ALA A 308 -3.45 -7.95 3.50
N TYR A 309 -3.23 -6.74 4.03
CA TYR A 309 -1.90 -6.31 4.52
C TYR A 309 -1.35 -7.24 5.61
N LEU A 310 -2.18 -7.68 6.56
CA LEU A 310 -1.76 -8.66 7.59
C LEU A 310 -1.49 -10.03 6.98
N GLN A 311 -2.33 -10.48 6.05
CA GLN A 311 -2.14 -11.76 5.36
C GLN A 311 -0.82 -11.83 4.60
N ARG A 312 -0.28 -10.72 4.10
CA ARG A 312 1.05 -10.70 3.47
C ARG A 312 2.16 -11.17 4.40
N PHE A 313 2.16 -10.70 5.66
CA PHE A 313 3.11 -11.20 6.64
C PHE A 313 2.91 -12.68 6.97
N ALA A 314 1.66 -13.16 6.97
CA ALA A 314 1.39 -14.58 7.14
C ALA A 314 2.02 -15.42 6.01
N VAL A 315 1.88 -14.97 4.75
CA VAL A 315 2.53 -15.60 3.60
C VAL A 315 4.04 -15.64 3.77
N ASP A 316 4.67 -14.55 4.22
CA ASP A 316 6.12 -14.52 4.42
C ASP A 316 6.60 -15.45 5.52
N ILE A 317 5.94 -15.39 6.69
CA ILE A 317 6.24 -16.26 7.83
C ILE A 317 6.09 -17.73 7.42
N LEU A 318 5.00 -18.09 6.75
CA LEU A 318 4.79 -19.45 6.24
C LEU A 318 5.87 -19.84 5.23
N ASN A 319 6.23 -18.94 4.31
CA ASN A 319 7.26 -19.21 3.31
C ASN A 319 8.66 -19.42 3.94
N ILE A 320 8.98 -18.73 5.03
CA ILE A 320 10.22 -18.93 5.78
C ILE A 320 10.18 -20.25 6.57
N LEU A 321 9.04 -20.57 7.19
CA LEU A 321 8.89 -21.72 8.08
C LEU A 321 8.60 -23.04 7.36
N ARG A 322 8.22 -23.01 6.08
CA ARG A 322 7.80 -24.21 5.33
C ARG A 322 8.88 -25.29 5.29
N ALA A 323 8.44 -26.53 5.19
CA ALA A 323 9.33 -27.60 4.76
C ALA A 323 9.64 -27.47 3.25
N PRO A 324 10.82 -27.89 2.77
CA PRO A 324 11.19 -27.79 1.34
C PRO A 324 10.21 -28.43 0.35
N ASN A 325 9.40 -29.39 0.79
CA ASN A 325 8.44 -30.14 -0.04
C ASN A 325 6.98 -29.91 0.40
N ASP A 326 6.70 -28.81 1.09
CA ASP A 326 5.34 -28.49 1.51
C ASP A 326 4.52 -27.91 0.34
N GLU A 327 3.58 -28.70 -0.16
CA GLU A 327 2.67 -28.32 -1.24
C GLU A 327 1.50 -27.44 -0.79
N SER A 328 1.18 -27.45 0.51
CA SER A 328 -0.03 -26.84 1.05
C SER A 328 -0.03 -25.32 0.87
N LEU A 329 1.10 -24.67 1.18
CA LEU A 329 1.23 -23.23 0.99
C LEU A 329 1.09 -22.85 -0.49
N GLY A 330 1.77 -23.55 -1.40
CA GLY A 330 1.73 -23.21 -2.82
C GLY A 330 0.30 -23.33 -3.40
N THR A 331 -0.44 -24.39 -3.06
CA THR A 331 -1.84 -24.52 -3.47
C THR A 331 -2.74 -23.43 -2.90
N GLN A 332 -2.52 -23.03 -1.65
CA GLN A 332 -3.23 -21.92 -1.03
C GLN A 332 -2.93 -20.57 -1.69
N LEU A 333 -1.66 -20.30 -2.03
CA LEU A 333 -1.27 -19.07 -2.74
C LEU A 333 -1.88 -18.98 -4.13
N ILE A 334 -1.98 -20.10 -4.86
CA ILE A 334 -2.68 -20.14 -6.14
C ILE A 334 -4.15 -19.77 -5.93
N SER A 335 -4.84 -20.45 -5.01
CA SER A 335 -6.25 -20.16 -4.68
C SER A 335 -6.50 -18.70 -4.34
N ILE A 336 -5.63 -18.09 -3.53
CA ILE A 336 -5.74 -16.67 -3.16
C ILE A 336 -5.51 -15.76 -4.36
N SER A 337 -4.50 -16.07 -5.18
CA SER A 337 -4.16 -15.27 -6.35
C SER A 337 -5.25 -15.29 -7.44
N THR A 338 -5.98 -16.40 -7.57
CA THR A 338 -7.02 -16.57 -8.61
C THR A 338 -8.43 -16.17 -8.14
N SER A 339 -8.64 -15.89 -6.85
CA SER A 339 -9.97 -15.55 -6.34
C SER A 339 -10.32 -14.06 -6.54
N GLU A 340 -11.36 -13.78 -7.31
CA GLU A 340 -11.87 -12.42 -7.53
C GLU A 340 -12.28 -11.69 -6.24
N THR A 341 -12.62 -12.43 -5.18
CA THR A 341 -13.06 -11.84 -3.90
C THR A 341 -11.91 -11.30 -3.05
N HIS A 342 -10.66 -11.73 -3.32
CA HIS A 342 -9.51 -11.25 -2.58
C HIS A 342 -8.99 -9.94 -3.15
N PRO A 343 -8.66 -8.94 -2.30
CA PRO A 343 -8.03 -7.71 -2.73
C PRO A 343 -6.74 -7.97 -3.52
N ASP A 344 -6.48 -7.18 -4.55
CA ASP A 344 -5.28 -7.30 -5.39
C ASP A 344 -3.99 -7.28 -4.56
N LEU A 345 -4.01 -6.55 -3.44
CA LEU A 345 -2.88 -6.46 -2.50
C LEU A 345 -2.37 -7.84 -2.04
N ILE A 346 -3.25 -8.78 -1.67
CA ILE A 346 -2.84 -10.12 -1.24
C ILE A 346 -2.79 -11.10 -2.42
N ALA A 347 -3.64 -10.94 -3.41
CA ALA A 347 -3.68 -11.83 -4.57
C ALA A 347 -2.40 -11.73 -5.40
N LEU A 348 -1.97 -10.51 -5.75
CA LEU A 348 -0.72 -10.28 -6.51
C LEU A 348 0.51 -10.61 -5.67
N TYR A 349 0.45 -10.36 -4.36
CA TYR A 349 1.50 -10.77 -3.44
C TYR A 349 1.67 -12.29 -3.42
N SER A 350 0.57 -13.02 -3.28
CA SER A 350 0.54 -14.48 -3.29
C SER A 350 1.04 -15.04 -4.62
N ALA A 351 0.62 -14.45 -5.74
CA ALA A 351 1.17 -14.77 -7.06
C ALA A 351 2.68 -14.61 -7.07
N SER A 352 3.21 -13.45 -6.67
CA SER A 352 4.65 -13.19 -6.69
C SER A 352 5.46 -14.14 -5.80
N LYS A 353 4.91 -14.57 -4.66
CA LYS A 353 5.58 -15.49 -3.72
C LYS A 353 5.61 -16.92 -4.22
N LEU A 354 4.72 -17.31 -5.14
CA LEU A 354 4.85 -18.58 -5.85
C LEU A 354 6.20 -18.70 -6.54
N GLY A 355 6.75 -17.60 -7.07
CA GLY A 355 8.04 -17.58 -7.75
C GLY A 355 9.22 -18.09 -6.92
N GLY A 356 9.13 -18.06 -5.58
CA GLY A 356 10.15 -18.62 -4.69
C GLY A 356 9.94 -20.10 -4.35
N ILE A 357 8.92 -20.76 -4.88
CA ILE A 357 8.61 -22.17 -4.66
C ILE A 357 9.19 -22.97 -5.83
N ASN A 358 10.26 -23.73 -5.54
CA ASN A 358 11.01 -24.47 -6.56
C ASN A 358 10.71 -25.98 -6.54
N SER A 359 10.03 -26.45 -5.50
CA SER A 359 9.73 -27.86 -5.24
C SER A 359 8.40 -28.00 -4.49
N GLY A 360 7.77 -29.18 -4.59
CA GLY A 360 6.51 -29.50 -3.90
C GLY A 360 5.23 -29.16 -4.67
N LEU A 361 5.29 -28.30 -5.70
CA LEU A 361 4.11 -27.96 -6.51
C LEU A 361 3.91 -28.84 -7.75
N GLN A 362 4.89 -29.66 -8.14
CA GLN A 362 4.90 -30.38 -9.41
C GLN A 362 3.68 -31.30 -9.57
N GLY A 363 2.92 -31.09 -10.65
CA GLY A 363 1.71 -31.86 -10.98
C GLY A 363 0.50 -31.54 -10.08
N LYS A 364 0.55 -30.45 -9.29
CA LYS A 364 -0.53 -30.07 -8.36
C LYS A 364 -1.42 -28.97 -8.93
N VAL A 365 -0.95 -28.26 -9.94
CA VAL A 365 -1.72 -27.23 -10.64
C VAL A 365 -2.56 -27.92 -11.71
N LYS A 366 -3.85 -28.14 -11.42
CA LYS A 366 -4.75 -28.89 -12.32
C LYS A 366 -5.09 -28.13 -13.61
N ASP A 367 -5.17 -26.81 -13.54
CA ASP A 367 -5.59 -25.96 -14.66
C ASP A 367 -4.75 -24.67 -14.68
N PRO A 368 -3.55 -24.71 -15.29
CA PRO A 368 -2.71 -23.52 -15.41
C PRO A 368 -3.28 -22.47 -16.37
N ALA A 369 -4.16 -22.86 -17.29
CA ALA A 369 -4.83 -21.92 -18.19
C ALA A 369 -5.81 -21.03 -17.41
N GLU A 370 -6.59 -21.59 -16.49
CA GLU A 370 -7.46 -20.78 -15.63
C GLU A 370 -6.66 -19.88 -14.69
N VAL A 371 -5.52 -20.34 -14.14
CA VAL A 371 -4.65 -19.50 -13.29
C VAL A 371 -4.14 -18.29 -14.07
N THR A 372 -3.58 -18.52 -15.27
CA THR A 372 -3.04 -17.44 -16.12
C THR A 372 -4.13 -16.50 -16.62
N LYS A 373 -5.34 -17.02 -16.91
CA LYS A 373 -6.51 -16.21 -17.24
C LYS A 373 -6.90 -15.27 -16.10
N GLN A 374 -7.01 -15.76 -14.87
CA GLN A 374 -7.35 -14.94 -13.69
C GLN A 374 -6.27 -13.90 -13.39
N TRP A 375 -4.99 -14.25 -13.56
CA TRP A 375 -3.89 -13.30 -13.42
C TRP A 375 -3.95 -12.20 -14.50
N SER A 376 -4.29 -12.58 -15.73
CA SER A 376 -4.50 -11.62 -16.83
C SER A 376 -5.66 -10.68 -16.56
N LEU A 377 -6.76 -11.19 -15.98
CA LEU A 377 -7.90 -10.39 -15.56
C LEU A 377 -7.51 -9.32 -14.53
N ARG A 378 -6.61 -9.64 -13.59
CA ARG A 378 -6.08 -8.64 -12.65
C ARG A 378 -5.20 -7.59 -13.32
N ALA A 379 -4.33 -8.00 -14.23
CA ALA A 379 -3.52 -7.06 -15.01
C ALA A 379 -4.42 -6.12 -15.84
N PHE A 380 -5.45 -6.69 -16.48
CA PHE A 380 -6.48 -5.96 -17.21
C PHE A 380 -7.20 -4.94 -16.32
N ASN A 381 -7.72 -5.38 -15.16
CA ASN A 381 -8.41 -4.49 -14.20
C ASN A 381 -7.49 -3.39 -13.67
N ALA A 382 -6.19 -3.66 -13.52
CA ALA A 382 -5.23 -2.64 -13.14
C ALA A 382 -5.10 -1.54 -14.21
N ILE A 383 -5.07 -1.91 -15.50
CA ILE A 383 -5.11 -0.95 -16.62
C ILE A 383 -6.44 -0.18 -16.63
N GLU A 384 -7.58 -0.87 -16.54
CA GLU A 384 -8.90 -0.23 -16.49
C GLU A 384 -8.99 0.81 -15.36
N SER A 385 -8.46 0.47 -14.18
CA SER A 385 -8.46 1.37 -13.03
C SER A 385 -7.64 2.64 -13.29
N GLU A 386 -6.53 2.54 -14.04
CA GLU A 386 -5.70 3.67 -14.39
C GLU A 386 -6.35 4.53 -15.49
N LEU A 387 -6.92 3.90 -16.52
CA LEU A 387 -7.71 4.60 -17.54
C LEU A 387 -8.88 5.36 -16.92
N ALA A 388 -9.64 4.71 -16.02
CA ALA A 388 -10.72 5.35 -15.28
C ALA A 388 -10.23 6.49 -14.38
N ARG A 389 -9.06 6.34 -13.73
CA ARG A 389 -8.43 7.40 -12.93
C ARG A 389 -8.07 8.60 -13.80
N PHE A 390 -7.49 8.39 -14.97
CA PHE A 390 -7.14 9.47 -15.90
C PHE A 390 -8.38 10.17 -16.47
N ALA A 391 -9.41 9.41 -16.82
CA ALA A 391 -10.69 9.98 -17.26
C ALA A 391 -11.38 10.82 -16.17
N ALA A 392 -11.24 10.43 -14.89
CA ALA A 392 -11.78 11.14 -13.75
C ALA A 392 -10.93 12.36 -13.32
N GLN A 393 -9.67 12.45 -13.76
CA GLN A 393 -8.80 13.57 -13.42
C GLN A 393 -9.24 14.82 -14.17
N THR A 394 -9.80 15.79 -13.42
CA THR A 394 -9.95 17.14 -13.95
C THR A 394 -8.57 17.72 -14.24
N PRO A 395 -8.31 18.26 -15.45
CA PRO A 395 -7.02 18.84 -15.77
C PRO A 395 -6.68 19.89 -14.71
N PRO A 396 -5.45 19.89 -14.14
CA PRO A 396 -5.06 20.98 -13.25
C PRO A 396 -5.30 22.28 -14.00
N LYS A 397 -6.07 23.20 -13.40
CA LYS A 397 -6.28 24.52 -13.99
C LYS A 397 -4.90 25.07 -14.32
N LYS A 398 -4.62 25.33 -15.61
CA LYS A 398 -3.35 25.90 -16.07
C LYS A 398 -2.98 26.97 -15.05
N ALA A 399 -1.86 26.77 -14.35
CA ALA A 399 -1.45 27.68 -13.29
C ALA A 399 -1.58 29.08 -13.87
N MET A 400 -2.51 29.89 -13.34
CA MET A 400 -2.62 31.29 -13.75
C MET A 400 -1.20 31.81 -13.64
N GLN A 401 -0.64 32.27 -14.76
CA GLN A 401 0.77 32.66 -14.86
C GLN A 401 1.12 33.35 -13.55
N GLN A 402 2.00 32.72 -12.77
CA GLN A 402 2.41 33.31 -11.50
C GLN A 402 2.79 34.74 -11.84
N PRO A 403 2.22 35.76 -11.15
CA PRO A 403 2.56 37.13 -11.45
C PRO A 403 4.09 37.19 -11.45
N PRO A 404 4.71 37.82 -12.48
CA PRO A 404 6.15 37.88 -12.59
C PRO A 404 6.75 38.20 -11.24
N ASN A 405 7.81 37.46 -10.86
CA ASN A 405 8.41 37.53 -9.54
C ASN A 405 8.51 39.01 -9.10
N PRO A 406 7.99 39.44 -7.93
CA PRO A 406 7.87 40.86 -7.60
C PRO A 406 9.21 41.61 -7.66
N ILE A 407 10.33 40.89 -7.52
CA ILE A 407 11.69 41.42 -7.72
C ILE A 407 11.89 41.90 -9.17
N THR A 408 11.37 41.18 -10.17
CA THR A 408 11.41 41.59 -11.58
C THR A 408 10.44 42.75 -11.91
N PHE A 409 9.41 43.00 -11.11
CA PHE A 409 8.55 44.19 -11.25
C PHE A 409 9.18 45.46 -10.69
N LEU A 410 10.01 45.36 -9.65
CA LEU A 410 10.67 46.50 -9.00
C LEU A 410 12.04 46.84 -9.59
N GLN A 411 12.63 45.95 -10.37
CA GLN A 411 13.81 46.28 -11.16
C GLN A 411 13.40 47.21 -12.30
N LYS A 412 13.84 48.47 -12.25
CA LYS A 412 13.88 49.36 -13.43
C LYS A 412 14.38 48.52 -14.60
N SER A 413 13.65 48.50 -15.70
CA SER A 413 14.04 47.75 -16.90
C SER A 413 15.52 48.01 -17.19
N GLU A 414 16.36 47.01 -16.92
CA GLU A 414 17.78 47.06 -17.26
C GLU A 414 17.80 47.37 -18.76
N THR A 415 18.33 48.54 -19.12
CA THR A 415 18.33 48.94 -20.52
C THR A 415 19.10 47.88 -21.32
N ALA A 416 18.73 47.62 -22.57
CA ALA A 416 19.41 46.61 -23.40
C ALA A 416 20.95 46.79 -23.43
N LYS A 417 21.44 48.02 -23.19
CA LYS A 417 22.86 48.34 -23.00
C LYS A 417 23.50 47.72 -21.75
N GLU A 418 22.82 47.69 -20.60
CA GLU A 418 23.36 47.08 -19.38
C GLU A 418 23.43 45.56 -19.48
N ARG A 419 22.41 44.93 -20.08
CA ARG A 419 22.40 43.49 -20.35
C ARG A 419 23.53 43.07 -21.29
N ALA A 420 23.79 43.87 -22.34
CA ALA A 420 24.90 43.65 -23.27
C ALA A 420 26.28 43.86 -22.60
N LYS A 421 26.40 44.81 -21.65
CA LYS A 421 27.64 45.05 -20.92
C LYS A 421 27.96 43.91 -19.94
N ARG A 422 26.95 43.35 -19.28
CA ARG A 422 27.11 42.18 -18.39
C ARG A 422 27.48 40.91 -19.15
N GLN A 423 26.86 40.66 -20.31
CA GLN A 423 27.23 39.50 -21.15
C GLN A 423 28.67 39.61 -21.68
N ARG A 424 29.15 40.82 -22.00
CA ARG A 424 30.56 41.03 -22.37
C ARG A 424 31.53 40.86 -21.19
N ALA A 425 31.15 41.26 -19.99
CA ALA A 425 31.99 41.08 -18.80
C ALA A 425 32.13 39.59 -18.42
N ALA A 426 31.06 38.80 -18.51
CA ALA A 426 31.08 37.38 -18.19
C ALA A 426 31.86 36.52 -19.19
N SER A 427 31.99 36.96 -20.45
CA SER A 427 32.70 36.23 -21.51
C SER A 427 34.23 36.40 -21.50
N SER A 428 34.78 37.32 -20.69
CA SER A 428 36.22 37.67 -20.74
C SER A 428 37.06 37.20 -19.55
N GLY A 429 36.46 36.49 -18.58
CA GLY A 429 37.11 36.14 -17.31
C GLY A 429 37.67 34.71 -17.17
N ARG A 430 37.87 33.95 -18.26
CA ARG A 430 38.53 32.63 -18.21
C ARG A 430 39.94 32.72 -18.79
N GLY A 431 40.85 33.27 -18.00
CA GLY A 431 42.28 33.24 -18.33
C GLY A 431 43.11 33.87 -17.23
N ALA A 432 44.05 33.09 -16.71
CA ALA A 432 45.15 33.46 -15.82
C ALA A 432 44.85 33.57 -14.31
N GLY A 433 45.25 32.52 -13.58
CA GLY A 433 46.39 32.59 -12.66
C GLY A 433 46.23 33.29 -11.31
N GLY A 434 46.59 32.57 -10.24
CA GLY A 434 46.80 33.09 -8.87
C GLY A 434 46.11 32.18 -7.86
N SER A 435 46.75 31.17 -7.26
CA SER A 435 47.92 31.19 -6.36
C SER A 435 47.83 32.26 -5.28
N GLY A 436 47.46 31.81 -4.07
CA GLY A 436 47.80 32.47 -2.82
C GLY A 436 46.62 33.05 -2.04
N MET A 437 46.06 32.27 -1.11
CA MET A 437 45.61 32.81 0.19
C MET A 437 45.81 31.73 1.26
N ASP A 438 46.93 31.88 1.97
CA ASP A 438 47.15 31.34 3.31
C ASP A 438 46.24 32.05 4.32
N ALA A 439 45.76 31.24 5.26
CA ALA A 439 45.48 31.54 6.67
C ALA A 439 44.89 32.91 7.06
N GLU A 440 43.61 32.94 7.43
CA GLU A 440 43.23 33.58 8.70
C GLU A 440 41.87 33.09 9.24
N TYR A 441 41.90 32.81 10.54
CA TYR A 441 40.82 32.59 11.49
C TYR A 441 39.39 33.02 11.08
N GLY A 442 38.46 32.07 11.16
CA GLY A 442 37.03 32.33 11.01
C GLY A 442 36.17 31.13 11.36
N SER A 443 36.22 30.71 12.62
CA SER A 443 35.22 29.83 13.23
C SER A 443 33.84 30.47 13.08
N MET A 444 33.09 30.02 12.08
CA MET A 444 31.63 30.02 12.10
C MET A 444 31.19 28.63 11.68
N GLY A 445 30.63 27.92 12.65
CA GLY A 445 29.96 26.64 12.46
C GLY A 445 28.84 26.83 11.46
N GLY A 446 29.11 26.45 10.22
CA GLY A 446 28.07 26.02 9.31
C GLY A 446 27.59 24.67 9.81
N GLU A 447 26.41 24.67 10.45
CA GLU A 447 25.47 23.55 10.38
C GLU A 447 25.24 23.24 8.90
N TYR A 448 26.17 22.49 8.33
CA TYR A 448 25.85 21.56 7.27
C TYR A 448 25.12 20.43 7.97
N ASP A 449 23.82 20.65 8.14
CA ASP A 449 22.86 19.63 8.50
C ASP A 449 22.96 18.56 7.41
N SER A 450 23.70 17.51 7.77
CA SER A 450 23.90 16.33 6.98
C SER A 450 22.54 15.82 6.54
N MET A 451 22.28 15.82 5.24
CA MET A 451 21.33 14.92 4.59
C MET A 451 21.77 13.44 4.72
N GLU A 452 22.33 13.05 5.86
CA GLU A 452 22.50 11.68 6.35
C GLU A 452 21.38 11.41 7.36
N GLY A 453 20.15 11.56 6.90
CA GLY A 453 18.94 11.52 7.73
C GLY A 453 17.74 10.91 7.02
N MET A 454 17.94 10.19 5.91
CA MET A 454 16.96 9.20 5.44
C MET A 454 17.00 7.99 6.37
N GLY A 455 16.51 8.20 7.60
CA GLY A 455 16.23 7.15 8.56
C GLY A 455 15.20 6.19 7.98
N SER A 456 15.45 4.90 8.21
CA SER A 456 14.48 3.81 8.04
C SER A 456 14.00 3.53 6.61
N MET A 457 14.95 3.29 5.70
CA MET A 457 14.75 2.38 4.55
C MET A 457 14.77 0.89 4.97
N ASP A 458 14.62 0.57 6.26
CA ASP A 458 14.55 -0.80 6.80
C ASP A 458 13.17 -1.47 6.60
N MET A 459 12.32 -0.86 5.77
CA MET A 459 11.04 -1.38 5.27
C MET A 459 10.97 -1.31 3.74
N MET A 460 12.11 -1.13 3.05
CA MET A 460 12.26 -1.76 1.73
C MET A 460 12.51 -3.24 2.00
N ASP A 461 11.40 -3.93 2.24
CA ASP A 461 11.20 -5.37 2.12
C ASP A 461 12.39 -6.07 1.47
N SER A 462 13.13 -6.86 2.25
CA SER A 462 14.22 -7.71 1.80
C SER A 462 13.74 -8.85 0.87
N SER A 463 12.47 -8.85 0.45
CA SER A 463 11.90 -9.59 -0.70
C SER A 463 11.83 -8.76 -2.00
N TYR A 464 12.28 -7.49 -1.99
CA TYR A 464 12.71 -6.68 -3.14
C TYR A 464 14.23 -6.73 -3.36
N GLY A 465 14.90 -7.76 -2.82
CA GLY A 465 16.29 -8.11 -3.10
C GLY A 465 16.51 -8.65 -4.52
N GLU A 466 16.09 -7.90 -5.54
CA GLU A 466 16.58 -7.96 -6.92
C GLU A 466 16.10 -6.77 -7.78
N MET A 467 15.78 -5.60 -7.21
CA MET A 467 15.79 -4.35 -7.98
C MET A 467 17.22 -3.80 -8.06
N SER A 468 18.15 -4.64 -8.51
CA SER A 468 19.43 -4.23 -9.05
C SER A 468 19.30 -4.06 -10.56
N GLY A 469 19.52 -2.85 -11.07
CA GLY A 469 19.86 -2.64 -12.47
C GLY A 469 18.75 -2.05 -13.35
N TYR A 470 18.32 -0.84 -13.02
CA TYR A 470 18.18 0.25 -14.00
C TYR A 470 18.80 1.50 -13.35
N GLY A 471 20.11 1.60 -13.50
CA GLY A 471 20.96 2.51 -12.74
C GLY A 471 22.25 1.81 -12.35
N ASP A 472 22.92 1.25 -13.35
CA ASP A 472 24.31 0.84 -13.29
C ASP A 472 25.13 2.06 -12.81
N MET A 473 25.45 2.08 -11.51
CA MET A 473 26.32 3.06 -10.87
C MET A 473 27.78 2.61 -10.91
N GLU A 474 28.20 1.94 -11.98
CA GLU A 474 29.57 2.08 -12.44
C GLU A 474 29.66 3.41 -13.20
N MET A 475 30.21 4.46 -12.59
CA MET A 475 30.88 5.60 -13.27
C MET A 475 31.22 6.71 -12.25
N MET A 476 32.18 6.45 -11.35
CA MET A 476 33.03 7.51 -10.83
C MET A 476 34.23 7.63 -11.78
N GLY A 477 34.05 8.46 -12.80
CA GLY A 477 35.16 8.96 -13.62
C GLY A 477 35.28 8.28 -14.98
N SER A 478 34.61 8.85 -15.98
CA SER A 478 35.23 9.27 -17.25
C SER A 478 34.14 9.76 -18.21
N GLY A 479 34.18 11.05 -18.55
CA GLY A 479 33.47 11.60 -19.70
C GLY A 479 31.95 11.63 -19.58
N MET A 480 31.39 12.77 -19.14
CA MET A 480 29.98 13.10 -19.39
C MET A 480 29.75 13.24 -20.89
N MET A 481 29.52 12.12 -21.57
CA MET A 481 28.68 12.10 -22.75
C MET A 481 27.29 12.56 -22.29
N MET A 482 26.75 13.60 -22.91
CA MET A 482 25.38 14.04 -22.72
C MET A 482 24.47 12.87 -23.13
N MET A 483 24.10 12.04 -22.17
CA MET A 483 23.02 11.08 -22.38
C MET A 483 21.80 11.87 -22.87
N PRO A 484 21.10 11.40 -23.90
CA PRO A 484 19.87 12.03 -24.34
C PRO A 484 18.97 12.24 -23.12
N GLN A 485 18.70 13.50 -22.81
CA GLN A 485 17.86 13.88 -21.68
C GLN A 485 16.45 13.38 -22.00
N ILE A 486 16.06 12.24 -21.41
CA ILE A 486 14.69 11.78 -21.46
C ILE A 486 13.84 12.94 -20.93
N PRO A 487 12.83 13.41 -21.70
CA PRO A 487 12.00 14.51 -21.25
C PRO A 487 11.36 14.13 -19.90
N PRO A 488 11.37 15.02 -18.90
CA PRO A 488 10.85 14.71 -17.59
C PRO A 488 9.37 14.34 -17.70
N GLN A 489 9.03 13.09 -17.35
CA GLN A 489 7.66 12.59 -17.41
C GLN A 489 6.79 13.24 -16.31
N PRO A 490 5.50 13.49 -16.57
CA PRO A 490 4.56 13.92 -15.54
C PRO A 490 4.53 12.93 -14.36
N PRO A 491 4.35 13.41 -13.11
CA PRO A 491 4.28 12.53 -11.94
C PRO A 491 3.13 11.52 -12.05
N GLU A 492 2.04 11.86 -12.75
CA GLU A 492 0.88 10.98 -12.94
C GLU A 492 1.21 9.77 -13.83
N VAL A 493 2.00 9.97 -14.89
CA VAL A 493 2.51 8.92 -15.79
C VAL A 493 3.49 8.04 -15.02
N ASN A 494 4.43 8.64 -14.28
CA ASN A 494 5.40 7.90 -13.47
C ASN A 494 4.72 6.99 -12.44
N LEU A 495 3.69 7.49 -11.74
CA LEU A 495 2.94 6.70 -10.76
C LEU A 495 2.15 5.56 -11.42
N SER A 496 1.48 5.85 -12.54
CA SER A 496 0.72 4.86 -13.30
C SER A 496 1.62 3.75 -13.85
N ARG A 497 2.73 4.13 -14.50
CA ARG A 497 3.74 3.20 -15.01
C ARG A 497 4.31 2.32 -13.90
N ARG A 498 4.64 2.90 -12.74
CA ARG A 498 5.10 2.14 -11.57
C ARG A 498 4.07 1.13 -11.09
N LYS A 499 2.81 1.54 -10.97
CA LYS A 499 1.72 0.66 -10.52
C LYS A 499 1.50 -0.49 -11.50
N VAL A 500 1.30 -0.21 -12.79
CA VAL A 500 1.05 -1.25 -13.81
C VAL A 500 2.27 -2.17 -13.95
N SER A 501 3.48 -1.62 -14.01
CA SER A 501 4.71 -2.43 -14.06
C SER A 501 4.86 -3.33 -12.84
N LEU A 502 4.51 -2.85 -11.64
CA LEU A 502 4.57 -3.65 -10.43
C LEU A 502 3.61 -4.85 -10.50
N VAL A 503 2.38 -4.64 -10.97
CA VAL A 503 1.40 -5.72 -11.16
C VAL A 503 1.95 -6.78 -12.13
N LEU A 504 2.40 -6.35 -13.32
CA LEU A 504 2.93 -7.25 -14.35
C LEU A 504 4.17 -8.02 -13.84
N GLN A 505 5.09 -7.34 -13.17
CA GLN A 505 6.29 -7.97 -12.59
C GLN A 505 5.97 -8.97 -11.49
N GLN A 506 4.96 -8.71 -10.66
CA GLN A 506 4.52 -9.66 -9.62
C GLN A 506 3.95 -10.93 -10.24
N LEU A 507 3.15 -10.81 -11.30
CA LEU A 507 2.60 -11.94 -12.03
C LEU A 507 3.69 -12.73 -12.78
N LEU A 508 4.61 -12.04 -13.46
CA LEU A 508 5.77 -12.66 -14.13
C LEU A 508 6.68 -13.38 -13.14
N ARG A 509 6.92 -12.80 -11.97
CA ARG A 509 7.67 -13.44 -10.88
C ARG A 509 6.94 -14.68 -10.39
N GLY A 510 5.62 -14.62 -10.24
CA GLY A 510 4.81 -15.78 -9.87
C GLY A 510 4.86 -16.92 -10.89
N ALA A 511 4.88 -16.60 -12.18
CA ALA A 511 4.93 -17.59 -13.24
C ALA A 511 6.31 -18.24 -13.40
N THR A 512 7.38 -17.45 -13.35
CA THR A 512 8.74 -17.88 -13.76
C THR A 512 9.77 -17.91 -12.64
N GLY A 513 9.46 -17.31 -11.49
CA GLY A 513 10.45 -17.00 -10.44
C GLY A 513 11.24 -15.71 -10.69
N SER A 514 11.13 -15.09 -11.87
CA SER A 514 11.85 -13.87 -12.24
C SER A 514 10.90 -12.70 -12.48
N PRO A 515 11.15 -11.50 -11.91
CA PRO A 515 10.35 -10.32 -12.23
C PRO A 515 10.50 -9.88 -13.70
N LYS A 516 11.55 -10.35 -14.39
CA LYS A 516 11.81 -10.09 -15.81
C LYS A 516 11.26 -11.18 -16.73
N GLY A 517 10.47 -12.13 -16.22
CA GLY A 517 9.94 -13.26 -16.99
C GLY A 517 11.00 -14.24 -17.51
N LYS A 518 12.25 -14.16 -17.02
CA LYS A 518 13.32 -15.06 -17.44
C LYS A 518 13.11 -16.43 -16.82
N ILE A 519 12.96 -17.45 -17.66
CA ILE A 519 12.87 -18.83 -17.23
C ILE A 519 14.30 -19.33 -16.96
N GLY A 520 14.61 -19.59 -15.69
CA GLY A 520 15.90 -20.15 -15.30
C GLY A 520 16.03 -21.63 -15.72
N GLU A 521 17.25 -22.18 -15.64
CA GLU A 521 17.51 -23.60 -15.91
C GLU A 521 16.65 -24.53 -15.04
N LYS A 522 16.33 -24.08 -13.82
CA LYS A 522 15.38 -24.73 -12.93
C LYS A 522 14.09 -23.93 -12.94
N PRO A 523 12.98 -24.50 -13.44
CA PRO A 523 11.70 -23.81 -13.39
C PRO A 523 11.34 -23.52 -11.93
N SER A 524 10.73 -22.36 -11.70
CA SER A 524 10.27 -21.88 -10.39
C SER A 524 8.87 -21.31 -10.55
N GLY A 525 8.10 -21.16 -9.48
CA GLY A 525 6.75 -20.61 -9.57
C GLY A 525 5.76 -21.56 -10.25
N LEU A 526 4.80 -20.98 -10.98
CA LEU A 526 3.77 -21.73 -11.69
C LEU A 526 4.38 -22.73 -12.68
N MET A 527 5.47 -22.35 -13.37
CA MET A 527 6.21 -23.22 -14.28
C MET A 527 6.75 -24.49 -13.61
N ALA A 528 7.12 -24.43 -12.33
CA ALA A 528 7.56 -25.60 -11.58
C ALA A 528 6.39 -26.47 -11.09
N GLY A 529 5.19 -25.90 -11.03
CA GLY A 529 4.00 -26.55 -10.52
C GLY A 529 3.20 -27.35 -11.54
N VAL A 530 3.42 -27.10 -12.83
CA VAL A 530 2.71 -27.76 -13.93
C VAL A 530 3.47 -28.95 -14.50
N ASP A 531 2.72 -29.84 -15.15
CA ASP A 531 3.31 -30.89 -15.96
C ASP A 531 3.97 -30.32 -17.22
N GLN A 532 4.94 -31.06 -17.78
CA GLN A 532 5.72 -30.60 -18.93
C GLN A 532 4.86 -30.28 -20.17
N ALA A 533 3.71 -30.95 -20.32
CA ALA A 533 2.77 -30.69 -21.41
C ALA A 533 2.15 -29.28 -21.34
N ASP A 534 1.90 -28.77 -20.14
CA ASP A 534 1.23 -27.48 -19.93
C ASP A 534 2.21 -26.31 -19.77
N GLN A 535 3.53 -26.59 -19.68
CA GLN A 535 4.56 -25.55 -19.64
C GLN A 535 4.53 -24.65 -20.87
N ALA A 536 4.17 -25.18 -22.04
CA ALA A 536 4.04 -24.40 -23.27
C ALA A 536 2.99 -23.28 -23.14
N VAL A 537 1.87 -23.56 -22.48
CA VAL A 537 0.78 -22.58 -22.25
C VAL A 537 1.27 -21.41 -21.41
N ILE A 538 2.02 -21.70 -20.33
CA ILE A 538 2.57 -20.66 -19.48
C ILE A 538 3.67 -19.88 -20.22
N GLN A 539 4.50 -20.53 -21.03
CA GLN A 539 5.54 -19.86 -21.81
C GLN A 539 4.96 -18.87 -22.82
N GLU A 540 3.90 -19.26 -23.53
CA GLU A 540 3.17 -18.38 -24.44
C GLU A 540 2.59 -17.19 -23.70
N TRP A 541 1.90 -17.43 -22.57
CA TRP A 541 1.38 -16.37 -21.71
C TRP A 541 2.48 -15.40 -21.22
N VAL A 542 3.63 -15.93 -20.78
CA VAL A 542 4.78 -15.11 -20.36
C VAL A 542 5.30 -14.25 -21.51
N ALA A 543 5.39 -14.81 -22.72
CA ALA A 543 5.84 -14.07 -23.90
C ALA A 543 4.92 -12.87 -24.19
N THR A 544 3.60 -13.09 -24.21
CA THR A 544 2.62 -12.00 -24.40
C THR A 544 2.71 -10.95 -23.29
N MET A 545 2.87 -11.36 -22.03
CA MET A 545 3.03 -10.43 -20.91
C MET A 545 4.32 -9.59 -21.02
N LEU A 546 5.40 -10.17 -21.55
CA LEU A 546 6.64 -9.44 -21.80
C LEU A 546 6.52 -8.44 -22.95
N GLU A 547 5.72 -8.74 -23.98
CA GLU A 547 5.39 -7.78 -25.04
C GLU A 547 4.63 -6.57 -24.46
N VAL A 548 3.63 -6.81 -23.61
CA VAL A 548 2.90 -5.74 -22.91
C VAL A 548 3.86 -4.90 -22.03
N VAL A 549 4.74 -5.55 -21.26
CA VAL A 549 5.74 -4.85 -20.44
C VAL A 549 6.69 -4.02 -21.30
N ALA A 550 7.12 -4.53 -22.45
CA ALA A 550 8.02 -3.82 -23.35
C ALA A 550 7.33 -2.57 -23.93
N ALA A 551 6.11 -2.72 -24.45
CA ALA A 551 5.31 -1.63 -25.01
C ALA A 551 5.07 -0.51 -23.98
N LEU A 552 4.69 -0.87 -22.74
CA LEU A 552 4.47 0.11 -21.67
C LEU A 552 5.77 0.73 -21.12
N ASN A 553 6.93 0.12 -21.38
CA ASN A 553 8.21 0.68 -20.94
C ASN A 553 8.96 1.44 -22.02
N GLU A 554 8.34 1.71 -23.16
CA GLU A 554 8.93 2.55 -24.19
C GLU A 554 9.24 3.97 -23.68
N GLU A 555 10.41 4.49 -24.08
CA GLU A 555 10.91 5.82 -23.70
C GLU A 555 10.12 6.95 -24.39
N SER A 556 9.47 6.64 -25.52
CA SER A 556 8.63 7.54 -26.31
C SER A 556 7.34 7.97 -25.56
N LEU A 557 6.90 7.17 -24.58
CA LEU A 557 5.68 7.36 -23.79
C LEU A 557 5.91 8.36 -22.64
N SER A 558 6.41 9.54 -22.97
CA SER A 558 6.72 10.59 -21.99
C SER A 558 5.52 11.47 -21.63
N ASP A 559 4.52 11.53 -22.50
CA ASP A 559 3.36 12.41 -22.38
C ASP A 559 2.14 11.65 -21.86
N LEU A 560 1.21 12.35 -21.19
CA LEU A 560 0.00 11.72 -20.62
C LEU A 560 -0.88 11.07 -21.70
N GLU A 561 -1.07 11.75 -22.82
CA GLU A 561 -1.87 11.28 -23.97
C GLU A 561 -1.28 10.00 -24.57
N LYS A 562 0.01 10.03 -24.92
CA LYS A 562 0.73 8.82 -25.39
C LYS A 562 0.67 7.68 -24.39
N TRP A 563 0.78 7.98 -23.09
CA TRP A 563 0.67 6.98 -22.05
C TRP A 563 -0.74 6.36 -21.97
N THR A 564 -1.80 7.17 -22.08
CA THR A 564 -3.17 6.67 -22.12
C THR A 564 -3.43 5.84 -23.38
N ASP A 565 -2.95 6.29 -24.55
CA ASP A 565 -3.10 5.58 -25.82
C ASP A 565 -2.37 4.22 -25.79
N ALA A 566 -1.19 4.18 -25.18
CA ALA A 566 -0.46 2.93 -24.94
C ALA A 566 -1.24 1.98 -24.02
N LEU A 567 -1.82 2.49 -22.92
CA LEU A 567 -2.68 1.68 -22.06
C LEU A 567 -3.92 1.15 -22.81
N GLU A 568 -4.56 1.97 -23.64
CA GLU A 568 -5.71 1.56 -24.47
C GLU A 568 -5.33 0.52 -25.52
N SER A 569 -4.13 0.60 -26.10
CA SER A 569 -3.62 -0.37 -27.06
C SER A 569 -3.28 -1.72 -26.41
N GLN A 570 -2.81 -1.73 -25.17
CA GLN A 570 -2.52 -2.98 -24.43
C GLN A 570 -3.77 -3.61 -23.81
N ARG A 571 -4.83 -2.83 -23.60
CA ARG A 571 -6.12 -3.28 -23.05
C ARG A 571 -6.72 -4.50 -23.77
N PRO A 572 -6.86 -4.55 -25.11
CA PRO A 572 -7.42 -5.72 -25.80
C PRO A 572 -6.55 -6.97 -25.71
N ILE A 573 -5.22 -6.82 -25.64
CA ILE A 573 -4.28 -7.95 -25.51
C ILE A 573 -4.49 -8.63 -24.15
N LEU A 574 -4.51 -7.85 -23.06
CA LEU A 574 -4.80 -8.39 -21.73
C LEU A 574 -6.24 -8.88 -21.59
N GLY A 575 -7.20 -8.21 -22.25
CA GLY A 575 -8.59 -8.65 -22.33
C GLY A 575 -8.72 -10.04 -22.95
N ALA A 576 -8.05 -10.28 -24.09
CA ALA A 576 -8.03 -11.58 -24.75
C ALA A 576 -7.45 -12.68 -23.85
N LEU A 577 -6.33 -12.41 -23.16
CA LEU A 577 -5.76 -13.35 -22.18
C LEU A 577 -6.69 -13.61 -20.99
N ALA A 578 -7.45 -12.60 -20.57
CA ALA A 578 -8.43 -12.72 -19.49
C ALA A 578 -9.76 -13.38 -19.93
N GLY A 579 -9.96 -13.61 -21.23
CA GLY A 579 -11.25 -14.04 -21.78
C GLY A 579 -12.35 -12.97 -21.69
N VAL A 580 -11.95 -11.69 -21.68
CA VAL A 580 -12.84 -10.52 -21.72
C VAL A 580 -12.81 -9.95 -23.14
N GLU A 581 -13.95 -9.96 -23.82
CA GLU A 581 -14.08 -9.33 -25.14
C GLU A 581 -14.00 -7.81 -25.01
N VAL A 582 -12.90 -7.24 -25.49
CA VAL A 582 -12.72 -5.79 -25.59
C VAL A 582 -12.64 -5.44 -27.07
N THR A 583 -13.56 -4.62 -27.54
CA THR A 583 -13.51 -4.07 -28.90
C THR A 583 -12.26 -3.21 -29.02
N ALA A 584 -11.34 -3.61 -29.90
CA ALA A 584 -10.22 -2.75 -30.27
C ALA A 584 -10.80 -1.42 -30.79
N ILE A 585 -10.29 -0.32 -30.27
CA ILE A 585 -10.58 1.00 -30.82
C ILE A 585 -9.85 1.01 -32.16
N GLU A 586 -10.59 1.02 -33.28
CA GLU A 586 -9.99 1.18 -34.61
C GLU A 586 -9.18 2.48 -34.58
N ASP A 587 -7.89 2.38 -34.91
CA ASP A 587 -7.00 3.54 -34.94
C ASP A 587 -7.60 4.59 -35.88
N PRO A 588 -7.93 5.80 -35.41
CA PRO A 588 -8.54 6.82 -36.27
C PRO A 588 -7.68 7.14 -37.49
N ASP A 589 -6.36 6.94 -37.42
CA ASP A 589 -5.45 7.15 -38.54
C ASP A 589 -5.58 6.06 -39.63
N GLU A 590 -6.04 4.84 -39.30
CA GLU A 590 -6.37 3.81 -40.31
C GLU A 590 -7.70 4.09 -41.03
N ILE A 591 -8.56 4.96 -40.48
CA ILE A 591 -9.83 5.35 -41.10
C ILE A 591 -9.60 6.34 -42.24
N GLU A 592 -8.54 7.16 -42.20
CA GLU A 592 -8.23 8.14 -43.26
C GLU A 592 -7.67 7.48 -44.54
N ASP A 593 -7.10 6.27 -44.44
CA ASP A 593 -6.62 5.49 -45.60
C ASP A 593 -7.67 4.53 -46.18
N ARG A 594 -8.88 4.45 -45.60
CA ARG A 594 -9.99 3.76 -46.27
C ARG A 594 -10.43 4.59 -47.48
N PRO A 595 -10.34 4.07 -48.73
CA PRO A 595 -10.77 4.82 -49.90
C PRO A 595 -12.23 5.24 -49.69
N LEU A 596 -12.46 6.55 -49.67
CA LEU A 596 -13.77 7.17 -49.51
C LEU A 596 -14.79 6.40 -50.34
N LEU A 597 -15.70 5.69 -49.67
CA LEU A 597 -16.83 5.07 -50.34
C LEU A 597 -17.51 6.16 -51.17
N PRO A 598 -17.73 5.96 -52.48
CA PRO A 598 -18.30 7.00 -53.33
C PRO A 598 -19.64 7.42 -52.73
N PHE A 599 -19.77 8.73 -52.47
CA PHE A 599 -21.00 9.33 -51.98
C PHE A 599 -22.20 8.82 -52.79
N PRO A 600 -23.32 8.44 -52.14
CA PRO A 600 -24.53 8.03 -52.85
C PRO A 600 -25.03 9.22 -53.69
N GLY A 601 -24.78 9.18 -55.00
CA GLY A 601 -25.15 10.24 -55.94
C GLY A 601 -24.09 10.60 -56.98
N MET A 602 -22.83 10.15 -56.83
CA MET A 602 -21.81 10.32 -57.88
C MET A 602 -21.82 9.10 -58.80
N ALA A 603 -22.49 9.23 -59.93
CA ALA A 603 -22.53 8.21 -60.98
C ALA A 603 -21.11 7.96 -61.51
N ALA A 604 -20.60 6.75 -61.31
CA ALA A 604 -19.38 6.29 -61.94
C ALA A 604 -19.57 6.18 -63.47
N PRO A 605 -18.52 6.45 -64.27
CA PRO A 605 -18.58 6.25 -65.72
C PRO A 605 -18.79 4.77 -66.02
N MET A 606 -19.78 4.47 -66.87
CA MET A 606 -20.07 3.13 -67.36
C MET A 606 -18.83 2.53 -68.04
N GLU A 607 -18.38 1.40 -67.50
CA GLU A 607 -17.49 0.48 -68.19
C GLU A 607 -18.25 -0.23 -69.34
N PRO A 608 -17.65 -0.39 -70.53
CA PRO A 608 -18.32 -1.03 -71.64
C PRO A 608 -18.38 -2.55 -71.43
N ALA A 609 -19.56 -3.11 -71.68
CA ALA A 609 -19.83 -4.53 -71.67
C ALA A 609 -18.95 -5.29 -72.68
N ALA A 610 -18.23 -6.31 -72.19
CA ALA A 610 -17.61 -7.34 -73.02
C ALA A 610 -18.30 -8.68 -72.76
N GLU A 611 -18.66 -9.33 -73.87
CA GLU A 611 -19.55 -10.46 -74.03
C GLU A 611 -19.05 -11.79 -73.45
N ALA A 612 -20.04 -12.55 -72.99
CA ALA A 612 -20.20 -14.00 -72.98
C ALA A 612 -19.14 -14.86 -73.72
N ASN A 613 -18.67 -15.93 -73.05
CA ASN A 613 -18.90 -17.29 -73.53
C ASN A 613 -18.52 -18.40 -72.53
N ALA A 614 -19.42 -19.40 -72.48
CA ALA A 614 -19.20 -20.84 -72.29
C ALA A 614 -18.80 -21.43 -70.91
N LEU A 615 -19.81 -21.95 -70.20
CA LEU A 615 -19.80 -23.32 -69.63
C LEU A 615 -19.65 -24.35 -70.79
N PRO A 616 -19.23 -25.64 -70.61
CA PRO A 616 -19.50 -26.51 -69.44
C PRO A 616 -18.40 -27.54 -69.07
N GLY A 617 -18.61 -28.32 -67.98
CA GLY A 617 -18.09 -29.70 -67.91
C GLY A 617 -17.59 -30.21 -66.56
N LEU A 618 -18.50 -30.72 -65.72
CA LEU A 618 -18.28 -31.94 -64.92
C LEU A 618 -18.26 -33.15 -65.90
N PRO A 619 -17.71 -34.37 -65.60
CA PRO A 619 -17.87 -35.07 -64.31
C PRO A 619 -16.78 -36.11 -63.89
N VAL A 620 -17.11 -36.79 -62.78
CA VAL A 620 -16.85 -38.20 -62.36
C VAL A 620 -15.70 -38.50 -61.39
N ALA A 621 -16.13 -39.20 -60.34
CA ALA A 621 -15.41 -39.88 -59.28
C ALA A 621 -14.43 -40.97 -59.72
N GLN A 622 -13.44 -41.23 -58.86
CA GLN A 622 -13.11 -42.56 -58.34
C GLN A 622 -12.79 -42.46 -56.85
#